data_AF-W9HA60-F1
#
_entry.id   AF-W9HA60-F1
#
_cell.length_a   1.000
_cell.length_b   1.000
_cell.length_c   1.000
_cell.angle_alpha   90.00
_cell.angle_beta   90.00
_cell.angle_gamma   90.00
#
_symmetry.space_group_name_H-M   'P 1'
#
loop_
_entity.id
_entity.type
_entity.pdbx_description
1 polymer ?
#
loop_
_entity_poly.entity_id
_entity_poly.type
_entity_poly.pdbx_seq_one_letter_code
_entity_poly.pdbx_strand_id
1 'polypeptide(L)'
;MRYRDRHWDLVFDFADQGHCLNGLRQTMFDLGEISGPDTEPNAPGAVKRVHEIFSLPTFMKNVDGGDVKQGKLSNCWFVAGLTALANLEHGLTQTCAAHDTEIGVYGFVFYRDGAWTYTIIDDTLYLQSPCWDSPSLQRALLQQTDRVDAESEYKRTYQTGSKALFFAQCRDQNETWVPLIEKAYAKAHGDYAALACVWVAIYFRYS
;
A
#
# COMPACT_ATOMS: atom_id res chain seq x y z
N MET A 1 -7.90 19.88 -8.73
CA MET A 1 -7.70 19.46 -7.32
C MET A 1 -7.91 17.95 -7.28
N ARG A 2 -6.98 17.16 -6.73
CA ARG A 2 -7.14 15.70 -6.63
C ARG A 2 -8.13 15.32 -5.52
N TYR A 3 -8.87 14.23 -5.73
CA TYR A 3 -9.83 13.69 -4.76
C TYR A 3 -9.13 13.26 -3.48
N ARG A 4 -9.75 13.53 -2.33
CA ARG A 4 -9.28 13.05 -1.02
C ARG A 4 -10.42 12.40 -0.29
N ASP A 5 -10.16 11.21 0.21
CA ASP A 5 -11.13 10.51 1.04
C ASP A 5 -10.98 10.94 2.49
N ARG A 6 -11.85 11.83 2.95
CA ARG A 6 -11.80 12.38 4.31
C ARG A 6 -12.02 11.35 5.41
N HIS A 7 -12.64 10.20 5.10
CA HIS A 7 -12.88 9.15 6.08
C HIS A 7 -11.77 8.10 6.10
N TRP A 8 -10.83 8.17 5.15
CA TRP A 8 -9.70 7.26 5.00
C TRP A 8 -8.44 8.02 4.55
N ASP A 9 -8.13 9.10 5.27
CA ASP A 9 -7.02 10.00 4.92
C ASP A 9 -5.72 9.48 5.52
N LEU A 10 -4.95 8.73 4.71
CA LEU A 10 -3.67 8.16 5.14
C LEU A 10 -2.65 9.23 5.54
N VAL A 11 -2.73 10.45 4.99
CA VAL A 11 -1.77 11.52 5.30
C VAL A 11 -1.99 12.02 6.71
N PHE A 12 -3.24 12.30 7.07
CA PHE A 12 -3.59 12.72 8.42
C PHE A 12 -3.39 11.57 9.42
N ASP A 13 -3.87 10.38 9.08
CA ASP A 13 -3.86 9.23 9.97
C ASP A 13 -2.44 8.75 10.32
N PHE A 14 -1.52 8.77 9.34
CA PHE A 14 -0.11 8.39 9.56
C PHE A 14 0.63 9.35 10.51
N ALA A 15 0.17 10.60 10.63
CA ALA A 15 0.76 11.60 11.52
C ALA A 15 0.17 11.57 12.94
N ASP A 16 -0.93 10.85 13.17
CA ASP A 16 -1.68 10.85 14.43
C ASP A 16 -1.76 9.45 15.06
N GLN A 17 -2.76 8.65 14.69
CA GLN A 17 -3.13 7.42 15.41
C GLN A 17 -2.94 6.13 14.61
N GLY A 18 -2.78 6.20 13.28
CA GLY A 18 -2.55 5.03 12.43
C GLY A 18 -3.73 4.06 12.36
N HIS A 19 -4.98 4.52 12.42
CA HIS A 19 -6.20 3.70 12.35
C HIS A 19 -6.39 2.99 11.01
N CYS A 20 -5.85 3.55 9.92
CA CYS A 20 -5.87 2.89 8.63
C CYS A 20 -4.92 1.69 8.61
N LEU A 21 -3.89 1.69 9.47
CA LEU A 21 -2.93 0.59 9.63
C LEU A 21 -3.35 -0.39 10.71
N ASN A 22 -3.84 0.09 11.85
CA ASN A 22 -4.07 -0.67 13.07
C ASN A 22 -5.56 -0.65 13.46
N GLY A 23 -6.10 -1.83 13.74
CA GLY A 23 -7.44 -1.95 14.30
C GLY A 23 -7.50 -1.67 15.81
N LEU A 24 -8.72 -1.45 16.33
CA LEU A 24 -8.98 -1.07 17.73
C LEU A 24 -8.51 -2.09 18.79
N ARG A 25 -8.26 -3.35 18.42
CA ARG A 25 -7.99 -4.44 19.37
C ARG A 25 -6.51 -4.72 19.60
N GLN A 26 -5.63 -4.37 18.66
CA GLN A 26 -4.19 -4.62 18.76
C GLN A 26 -3.40 -3.80 17.74
N THR A 27 -2.30 -3.18 18.18
CA THR A 27 -1.35 -2.46 17.32
C THR A 27 -0.39 -3.46 16.67
N MET A 28 -0.49 -3.62 15.34
CA MET A 28 0.41 -4.48 14.55
C MET A 28 1.60 -3.71 13.99
N PHE A 29 1.38 -2.46 13.60
CA PHE A 29 2.37 -1.53 13.07
C PHE A 29 2.65 -0.47 14.13
N ASP A 30 3.84 -0.51 14.71
CA ASP A 30 4.28 0.52 15.66
C ASP A 30 4.87 1.71 14.90
N LEU A 31 4.16 2.84 14.94
CA LEU A 31 4.61 4.09 14.33
C LEU A 31 5.55 4.90 15.25
N GLY A 32 5.68 4.50 16.53
CA GLY A 32 6.41 5.23 17.57
C GLY A 32 7.85 4.76 17.81
N GLU A 33 8.20 3.52 17.44
CA GLU A 33 9.57 3.01 17.58
C GLU A 33 10.41 3.24 16.32
N ILE A 34 11.51 3.99 16.48
CA ILE A 34 12.61 3.99 15.53
C ILE A 34 13.23 2.59 15.63
N SER A 35 12.84 1.68 14.73
CA SER A 35 13.53 0.41 14.56
C SER A 35 15.04 0.67 14.49
N GLY A 36 15.79 0.04 15.39
CA GLY A 36 17.25 0.11 15.39
C GLY A 36 17.82 -0.31 14.03
N PRO A 37 19.09 0.00 13.74
CA PRO A 37 19.70 -0.21 12.42
C PRO A 37 19.61 -1.64 11.87
N ASP A 38 19.39 -2.63 12.75
CA ASP A 38 19.34 -4.06 12.41
C ASP A 38 17.92 -4.67 12.40
N THR A 39 16.87 -3.88 12.68
CA THR A 39 15.48 -4.38 12.67
C THR A 39 14.76 -3.91 11.42
N GLU A 40 14.33 -4.86 10.58
CA GLU A 40 13.43 -4.57 9.46
C GLU A 40 12.20 -3.81 9.98
N PRO A 41 11.89 -2.62 9.44
CA PRO A 41 10.80 -1.81 9.94
C PRO A 41 9.49 -2.59 9.79
N ASN A 42 8.84 -2.85 10.91
CA ASN A 42 7.53 -3.50 10.96
C ASN A 42 6.39 -2.49 10.69
N ALA A 43 6.69 -1.30 10.18
CA ALA A 43 5.72 -0.25 9.88
C ALA A 43 6.13 0.55 8.62
N PRO A 44 5.17 1.16 7.90
CA PRO A 44 5.48 2.07 6.81
C PRO A 44 6.31 3.28 7.25
N GLY A 45 7.21 3.75 6.40
CA GLY A 45 8.04 4.93 6.68
C GLY A 45 7.43 6.24 6.21
N ALA A 46 6.58 6.22 5.19
CA ALA A 46 5.97 7.42 4.62
C ALA A 46 4.66 7.12 3.90
N VAL A 47 3.93 8.19 3.55
CA VAL A 47 2.72 8.17 2.72
C VAL A 47 2.86 9.19 1.59
N LYS A 48 2.53 8.78 0.37
CA LYS A 48 2.57 9.66 -0.82
C LYS A 48 1.48 9.31 -1.81
N ARG A 49 1.15 10.23 -2.71
CA ARG A 49 0.22 10.01 -3.83
C ARG A 49 0.91 9.28 -4.97
N VAL A 50 0.15 8.57 -5.79
CA VAL A 50 0.67 7.86 -6.97
C VAL A 50 1.55 8.76 -7.85
N HIS A 51 1.15 10.00 -8.13
CA HIS A 51 1.95 10.92 -8.97
C HIS A 51 3.28 11.37 -8.34
N GLU A 52 3.48 11.16 -7.04
CA GLU A 52 4.74 11.48 -6.34
C GLU A 52 5.66 10.26 -6.24
N ILE A 53 5.12 9.05 -6.43
CA ILE A 53 5.83 7.77 -6.33
C ILE A 53 6.24 7.27 -7.72
N PHE A 54 5.39 7.46 -8.72
CA PHE A 54 5.54 6.86 -10.05
C PHE A 54 5.83 7.92 -11.09
N SER A 55 6.77 7.66 -12.00
CA SER A 55 7.12 8.60 -13.06
C SER A 55 6.08 8.63 -14.18
N LEU A 56 5.52 7.47 -14.55
CA LEU A 56 4.52 7.33 -15.60
C LEU A 56 3.45 6.30 -15.18
N PRO A 57 2.66 6.58 -14.13
CA PRO A 57 1.76 5.60 -13.56
C PRO A 57 0.70 5.13 -14.56
N THR A 58 0.48 3.82 -14.61
CA THR A 58 -0.60 3.17 -15.32
C THR A 58 -1.52 2.46 -14.34
N PHE A 59 -2.80 2.34 -14.71
CA PHE A 59 -3.79 1.63 -13.92
C PHE A 59 -4.54 0.64 -14.81
N MET A 60 -4.43 -0.64 -14.48
CA MET A 60 -5.01 -1.77 -15.20
C MET A 60 -4.69 -1.75 -16.70
N LYS A 61 -3.51 -1.26 -17.10
CA LYS A 61 -3.14 -1.20 -18.53
C LYS A 61 -2.96 -2.61 -19.10
N ASN A 62 -2.22 -3.45 -18.39
CA ASN A 62 -2.02 -4.86 -18.69
C ASN A 62 -2.16 -5.64 -17.38
N VAL A 63 -3.34 -6.24 -17.17
CA VAL A 63 -3.61 -7.05 -15.98
C VAL A 63 -3.09 -8.45 -16.21
N ASP A 64 -2.14 -8.88 -15.37
CA ASP A 64 -1.54 -10.21 -15.39
C ASP A 64 -1.32 -10.68 -13.96
N GLY A 65 -1.68 -11.92 -13.63
CA GLY A 65 -1.51 -12.44 -12.28
C GLY A 65 -0.05 -12.56 -11.83
N GLY A 66 0.88 -12.69 -12.78
CA GLY A 66 2.32 -12.65 -12.55
C GLY A 66 2.85 -11.26 -12.21
N ASP A 67 2.07 -10.19 -12.41
CA ASP A 67 2.41 -8.84 -11.96
C ASP A 67 2.24 -8.68 -10.45
N VAL A 68 1.43 -9.52 -9.81
CA VAL A 68 1.17 -9.43 -8.38
C VAL A 68 2.40 -9.84 -7.56
N LYS A 69 2.84 -8.97 -6.66
CA LYS A 69 3.91 -9.24 -5.70
C LYS A 69 3.47 -8.84 -4.30
N GLN A 70 3.64 -9.76 -3.35
CA GLN A 70 3.35 -9.52 -1.94
C GLN A 70 4.27 -8.45 -1.35
N GLY A 71 3.72 -7.61 -0.46
CA GLY A 71 4.46 -6.63 0.32
C GLY A 71 4.98 -7.18 1.65
N LYS A 72 5.15 -6.28 2.63
CA LYS A 72 5.56 -6.63 4.00
C LYS A 72 4.43 -7.23 4.84
N LEU A 73 3.17 -7.04 4.44
CA LEU A 73 2.02 -7.62 5.11
C LEU A 73 1.89 -9.11 4.81
N SER A 74 1.64 -9.91 5.85
CA SER A 74 1.43 -11.35 5.74
C SER A 74 0.01 -11.70 5.26
N ASN A 75 -0.44 -11.16 4.13
CA ASN A 75 -1.79 -11.37 3.56
C ASN A 75 -1.75 -12.25 2.29
N CYS A 76 -0.90 -13.29 2.27
CA CYS A 76 -0.71 -14.14 1.09
C CYS A 76 -2.00 -14.76 0.54
N TRP A 77 -3.01 -15.00 1.39
CA TRP A 77 -4.34 -15.46 0.99
C TRP A 77 -5.03 -14.47 0.03
N PHE A 78 -4.94 -13.18 0.32
CA PHE A 78 -5.50 -12.10 -0.50
C PHE A 78 -4.71 -11.99 -1.81
N VAL A 79 -3.38 -11.95 -1.71
CA VAL A 79 -2.48 -11.83 -2.87
C VAL A 79 -2.66 -13.00 -3.83
N ALA A 80 -2.75 -14.24 -3.33
CA ALA A 80 -3.00 -15.42 -4.14
C ALA A 80 -4.38 -15.38 -4.82
N GLY A 81 -5.43 -14.94 -4.10
CA GLY A 81 -6.75 -14.73 -4.67
C GLY A 81 -6.76 -13.68 -5.78
N LEU A 82 -6.04 -12.57 -5.56
CA LEU A 82 -5.90 -11.50 -6.55
C LEU A 82 -5.15 -11.95 -7.81
N THR A 83 -4.06 -12.70 -7.65
CA THR A 83 -3.33 -13.35 -8.75
C THR A 83 -4.25 -14.27 -9.56
N ALA A 84 -5.08 -15.08 -8.90
CA ALA A 84 -6.02 -15.97 -9.58
C ALA A 84 -7.06 -15.17 -10.38
N LEU A 85 -7.67 -14.14 -9.76
CA LEU A 85 -8.64 -13.27 -10.42
C LEU A 85 -8.05 -12.52 -11.62
N ALA A 86 -6.80 -12.06 -11.54
CA ALA A 86 -6.12 -11.36 -12.62
C ALA A 86 -5.90 -12.24 -13.86
N ASN A 87 -5.81 -13.56 -13.69
CA ASN A 87 -5.67 -14.51 -14.79
C ASN A 87 -7.00 -15.00 -15.37
N LEU A 88 -8.13 -14.62 -14.76
CA LEU A 88 -9.46 -14.90 -15.32
C LEU A 88 -9.83 -13.82 -16.32
N GLU A 89 -10.38 -14.23 -17.46
CA GLU A 89 -10.97 -13.31 -18.43
C GLU A 89 -12.06 -12.48 -17.74
N HIS A 90 -11.91 -11.15 -17.77
CA HIS A 90 -12.78 -10.18 -17.08
C HIS A 90 -12.83 -10.28 -15.54
N GLY A 91 -11.96 -11.07 -14.90
CA GLY A 91 -12.01 -11.32 -13.45
C GLY A 91 -11.88 -10.05 -12.61
N LEU A 92 -10.96 -9.16 -12.98
CA LEU A 92 -10.80 -7.86 -12.31
C LEU A 92 -11.68 -6.75 -12.88
N THR A 93 -12.25 -6.93 -14.08
CA THR A 93 -13.17 -5.94 -14.68
C THR A 93 -14.43 -5.76 -13.84
N GLN A 94 -14.91 -6.82 -13.18
CA GLN A 94 -16.06 -6.73 -12.27
C GLN A 94 -15.71 -6.07 -10.92
N THR A 95 -14.42 -6.09 -10.54
CA THR A 95 -13.95 -5.54 -9.27
C THR A 95 -13.71 -4.03 -9.38
N CYS A 96 -13.17 -3.53 -10.49
CA CYS A 96 -13.00 -2.08 -10.70
C CYS A 96 -14.22 -1.49 -11.42
N ALA A 97 -15.09 -0.81 -10.68
CA ALA A 97 -16.33 -0.24 -11.21
C ALA A 97 -16.11 1.08 -11.97
N ALA A 98 -15.25 1.96 -11.47
CA ALA A 98 -14.95 3.26 -12.09
C ALA A 98 -13.63 3.81 -11.54
N HIS A 99 -12.93 4.63 -12.32
CA HIS A 99 -11.74 5.32 -11.86
C HIS A 99 -11.47 6.58 -12.71
N ASP A 100 -10.74 7.52 -12.11
CA ASP A 100 -10.16 8.69 -12.78
C ASP A 100 -8.75 8.89 -12.20
N THR A 101 -7.72 8.63 -13.02
CA THR A 101 -6.31 8.67 -12.60
C THR A 101 -5.76 10.10 -12.49
N GLU A 102 -6.37 11.08 -13.19
CA GLU A 102 -5.97 12.49 -13.12
C GLU A 102 -6.44 13.10 -11.80
N ILE A 103 -7.68 12.79 -11.42
CA ILE A 103 -8.27 13.20 -10.15
C ILE A 103 -7.77 12.32 -9.00
N GLY A 104 -7.39 11.08 -9.26
CA GLY A 104 -6.89 10.14 -8.26
C GLY A 104 -8.01 9.52 -7.42
N VAL A 105 -9.12 9.13 -8.05
CA VAL A 105 -10.27 8.47 -7.41
C VAL A 105 -10.54 7.13 -8.07
N TYR A 106 -10.78 6.10 -7.25
CA TYR A 106 -10.96 4.73 -7.71
C TYR A 106 -12.11 4.08 -6.92
N GLY A 107 -13.04 3.45 -7.64
CA GLY A 107 -14.19 2.77 -7.11
C GLY A 107 -14.12 1.27 -7.38
N PHE A 108 -14.17 0.48 -6.32
CA PHE A 108 -14.12 -0.98 -6.36
C PHE A 108 -15.38 -1.61 -5.80
N VAL A 109 -15.70 -2.81 -6.25
CA VAL A 109 -16.85 -3.60 -5.80
C VAL A 109 -16.35 -4.96 -5.33
N PHE A 110 -16.73 -5.32 -4.10
CA PHE A 110 -16.38 -6.58 -3.47
C PHE A 110 -17.64 -7.32 -3.03
N TYR A 111 -17.64 -8.65 -3.15
CA TYR A 111 -18.70 -9.49 -2.58
C TYR A 111 -18.33 -9.89 -1.15
N ARG A 112 -19.15 -9.47 -0.18
CA ARG A 112 -18.89 -9.68 1.25
C ARG A 112 -20.20 -9.84 2.01
N ASP A 113 -20.21 -10.74 2.99
CA ASP A 113 -21.34 -10.96 3.90
C ASP A 113 -22.69 -11.18 3.17
N GLY A 114 -22.62 -11.84 2.00
CA GLY A 114 -23.79 -12.15 1.17
C GLY A 114 -24.24 -11.03 0.22
N ALA A 115 -23.55 -9.88 0.19
CA ALA A 115 -23.94 -8.72 -0.60
C ALA A 115 -22.76 -8.08 -1.37
N TRP A 116 -23.09 -7.39 -2.46
CA TRP A 116 -22.13 -6.55 -3.18
C TRP A 116 -21.97 -5.20 -2.47
N THR A 117 -20.74 -4.87 -2.09
CA THR A 117 -20.38 -3.62 -1.42
C THR A 117 -19.39 -2.84 -2.25
N TYR A 118 -19.59 -1.53 -2.41
CA TYR A 118 -18.67 -0.65 -3.10
C TYR A 118 -17.72 0.06 -2.13
N THR A 119 -16.49 0.31 -2.55
CA THR A 119 -15.49 1.07 -1.80
C THR A 119 -14.82 2.07 -2.72
N ILE A 120 -14.85 3.34 -2.34
CA ILE A 120 -14.17 4.43 -3.05
C ILE A 120 -12.93 4.80 -2.27
N ILE A 121 -11.80 4.99 -2.94
CA ILE A 121 -10.53 5.42 -2.35
C ILE A 121 -9.87 6.53 -3.17
N ASP A 122 -8.95 7.26 -2.52
CA ASP A 122 -7.96 8.06 -3.22
C ASP A 122 -6.67 7.27 -3.53
N ASP A 123 -5.72 7.91 -4.23
CA ASP A 123 -4.44 7.33 -4.67
C ASP A 123 -3.26 7.53 -3.71
N THR A 124 -3.51 7.79 -2.42
CA THR A 124 -2.44 7.82 -1.42
C THR A 124 -2.00 6.40 -1.04
N LEU A 125 -0.70 6.11 -0.99
CA LEU A 125 -0.14 4.79 -0.70
C LEU A 125 0.99 4.89 0.34
N TYR A 126 1.22 3.78 1.05
CA TYR A 126 2.28 3.62 2.05
C TYR A 126 3.61 3.20 1.41
N LEU A 127 4.71 3.81 1.86
CA LEU A 127 6.08 3.53 1.40
C LEU A 127 6.89 2.84 2.49
N GLN A 128 7.87 2.04 2.07
CA GLN A 128 8.80 1.36 2.96
C GLN A 128 9.75 2.34 3.64
N SER A 129 10.34 3.23 2.85
CA SER A 129 11.35 4.16 3.35
C SER A 129 10.73 5.48 3.76
N PRO A 130 11.23 6.10 4.84
CA PRO A 130 10.72 7.37 5.31
C PRO A 130 11.00 8.52 4.33
N CYS A 131 10.42 9.69 4.59
CA CYS A 131 10.75 10.89 3.83
C CYS A 131 12.21 11.30 4.05
N TRP A 132 12.81 11.95 3.06
CA TRP A 132 14.19 12.45 3.16
C TRP A 132 14.40 13.36 4.38
N ASP A 133 13.40 14.15 4.74
CA ASP A 133 13.43 15.05 5.90
C ASP A 133 13.42 14.31 7.24
N SER A 134 13.05 13.03 7.23
CA SER A 134 13.05 12.17 8.42
C SER A 134 14.40 11.48 8.61
N PRO A 135 14.91 11.37 9.85
CA PRO A 135 16.12 10.61 10.13
C PRO A 135 16.00 9.16 9.65
N SER A 136 16.98 8.69 8.88
CA SER A 136 17.07 7.29 8.44
C SER A 136 18.51 6.89 8.18
N LEU A 137 18.81 5.59 8.34
CA LEU A 137 20.14 5.04 8.06
C LEU A 137 20.52 5.24 6.59
N GLN A 138 19.57 5.02 5.68
CA GLN A 138 19.73 5.20 4.24
C GLN A 138 20.15 6.64 3.90
N ARG A 139 19.55 7.64 4.55
CA ARG A 139 19.94 9.06 4.42
C ARG A 139 21.36 9.30 4.93
N ALA A 140 21.67 8.81 6.13
CA ALA A 140 22.99 8.99 6.74
C ALA A 140 24.10 8.38 5.87
N LEU A 141 23.88 7.18 5.31
CA LEU A 141 24.82 6.51 4.41
C LEU A 141 25.01 7.27 3.09
N LEU A 142 23.93 7.77 2.49
CA LEU A 142 24.03 8.55 1.24
C LEU A 142 24.78 9.88 1.45
N GLN A 143 24.59 10.54 2.58
CA GLN A 143 25.31 11.77 2.93
C GLN A 143 26.81 11.57 3.13
N GLN A 144 27.26 10.34 3.41
CA GLN A 144 28.70 10.00 3.47
C GLN A 144 29.33 9.83 2.08
N THR A 145 28.53 9.79 1.02
CA THR A 145 29.03 9.66 -0.36
C THR A 145 29.32 11.06 -0.95
N ASP A 146 30.34 11.20 -1.80
CA ASP A 146 30.68 12.46 -2.52
C ASP A 146 29.65 12.88 -3.59
N ARG A 147 28.38 12.51 -3.45
CA ARG A 147 27.34 12.80 -4.47
C ARG A 147 26.83 14.22 -4.33
N VAL A 148 26.72 14.92 -5.47
CA VAL A 148 26.28 16.32 -5.57
C VAL A 148 24.83 16.51 -5.12
N ASP A 149 23.97 15.50 -5.25
CA ASP A 149 22.56 15.55 -4.87
C ASP A 149 22.11 14.24 -4.21
N ALA A 150 22.35 14.14 -2.90
CA ALA A 150 21.98 12.97 -2.11
C ALA A 150 20.46 12.79 -1.96
N GLU A 151 19.69 13.89 -2.00
CA GLU A 151 18.22 13.86 -1.84
C GLU A 151 17.54 13.27 -3.07
N SER A 152 17.86 13.77 -4.27
CA SER A 152 17.29 13.23 -5.50
C SER A 152 17.63 11.75 -5.68
N GLU A 153 18.85 11.37 -5.29
CA GLU A 153 19.27 9.97 -5.32
C GLU A 153 18.49 9.10 -4.32
N TYR A 154 18.26 9.62 -3.11
CA TYR A 154 17.44 8.95 -2.10
C TYR A 154 16.03 8.71 -2.64
N LYS A 155 15.38 9.76 -3.14
CA LYS A 155 14.01 9.68 -3.68
C LYS A 155 13.93 8.66 -4.82
N ARG A 156 14.85 8.74 -5.77
CA ARG A 156 14.93 7.82 -6.92
C ARG A 156 15.14 6.36 -6.50
N THR A 157 15.92 6.14 -5.45
CA THR A 157 16.25 4.79 -4.98
C THR A 157 15.17 4.17 -4.10
N TYR A 158 14.65 4.95 -3.15
CA TYR A 158 13.85 4.45 -2.02
C TYR A 158 12.39 4.89 -2.02
N GLN A 159 12.02 5.91 -2.82
CA GLN A 159 10.67 6.47 -2.83
C GLN A 159 10.02 6.47 -4.22
N THR A 160 10.62 5.82 -5.22
CA THR A 160 10.12 5.78 -6.59
C THR A 160 9.82 4.36 -7.07
N GLY A 161 8.69 4.22 -7.74
CA GLY A 161 8.22 2.99 -8.37
C GLY A 161 7.60 1.99 -7.42
N SER A 162 7.03 0.93 -8.00
CA SER A 162 6.28 -0.10 -7.27
C SER A 162 7.07 -0.74 -6.13
N LYS A 163 8.39 -0.91 -6.28
CA LYS A 163 9.27 -1.46 -5.24
C LYS A 163 9.36 -0.61 -3.96
N ALA A 164 9.02 0.67 -4.01
CA ALA A 164 9.05 1.57 -2.86
C ALA A 164 7.85 1.38 -1.93
N LEU A 165 6.79 0.69 -2.39
CA LEU A 165 5.55 0.49 -1.65
C LEU A 165 5.73 -0.51 -0.50
N PHE A 166 5.10 -0.24 0.64
CA PHE A 166 5.18 -1.11 1.82
C PHE A 166 4.32 -2.38 1.69
N PHE A 167 3.12 -2.23 1.15
CA PHE A 167 2.17 -3.33 0.95
C PHE A 167 2.32 -3.98 -0.44
N ALA A 168 1.31 -4.69 -0.92
CA ALA A 168 1.36 -5.38 -2.20
C ALA A 168 1.67 -4.41 -3.34
N GLN A 169 2.39 -4.92 -4.32
CA GLN A 169 3.03 -4.13 -5.37
C GLN A 169 2.89 -4.86 -6.70
N CYS A 170 2.92 -4.11 -7.80
CA CYS A 170 3.10 -4.65 -9.14
C CYS A 170 4.58 -5.01 -9.39
N ARG A 171 4.86 -5.98 -10.25
CA ARG A 171 6.19 -6.27 -10.77
C ARG A 171 6.63 -5.16 -11.71
N ASP A 172 5.73 -4.68 -12.56
CA ASP A 172 5.94 -3.44 -13.31
C ASP A 172 6.07 -2.27 -12.33
N GLN A 173 7.12 -1.45 -12.53
CA GLN A 173 7.44 -0.36 -11.63
C GLN A 173 6.53 0.86 -11.79
N ASN A 174 5.67 0.91 -12.81
CA ASN A 174 4.73 1.99 -13.06
C ASN A 174 3.26 1.56 -12.97
N GLU A 175 2.98 0.27 -12.84
CA GLU A 175 1.61 -0.23 -12.72
C GLU A 175 1.11 -0.11 -11.28
N THR A 176 -0.16 0.26 -11.09
CA THR A 176 -0.70 0.66 -9.77
C THR A 176 -1.94 -0.13 -9.34
N TRP A 177 -2.41 -1.08 -10.14
CA TRP A 177 -3.69 -1.75 -9.85
C TRP A 177 -3.63 -2.61 -8.57
N VAL A 178 -2.53 -3.34 -8.33
CA VAL A 178 -2.36 -4.17 -7.12
C VAL A 178 -2.46 -3.36 -5.83
N PRO A 179 -1.63 -2.32 -5.62
CA PRO A 179 -1.67 -1.56 -4.36
C PRO A 179 -3.00 -0.83 -4.14
N LEU A 180 -3.65 -0.37 -5.22
CA LEU A 180 -4.94 0.32 -5.11
C LEU A 180 -6.09 -0.64 -4.76
N ILE A 181 -6.13 -1.84 -5.35
CA ILE A 181 -7.13 -2.85 -4.98
C ILE A 181 -6.92 -3.30 -3.53
N GLU A 182 -5.67 -3.56 -3.11
CA GLU A 182 -5.38 -3.94 -1.72
C GLU A 182 -5.79 -2.84 -0.73
N LYS A 183 -5.51 -1.57 -1.04
CA LYS A 183 -5.97 -0.44 -0.23
C LYS A 183 -7.50 -0.41 -0.11
N ALA A 184 -8.21 -0.57 -1.23
CA ALA A 184 -9.67 -0.59 -1.22
C ALA A 184 -10.21 -1.76 -0.39
N TYR A 185 -9.55 -2.91 -0.48
CA TYR A 185 -9.91 -4.08 0.30
C TYR A 185 -9.63 -3.89 1.80
N ALA A 186 -8.48 -3.32 2.18
CA ALA A 186 -8.17 -2.94 3.55
C ALA A 186 -9.21 -1.98 4.12
N LYS A 187 -9.58 -0.94 3.37
CA LYS A 187 -10.65 -0.01 3.74
C LYS A 187 -11.99 -0.72 3.94
N ALA A 188 -12.37 -1.62 3.03
CA ALA A 188 -13.60 -2.38 3.18
C ALA A 188 -13.59 -3.23 4.45
N HIS A 189 -12.42 -3.71 4.89
CA HIS A 189 -12.22 -4.57 6.06
C HIS A 189 -11.92 -3.83 7.37
N GLY A 190 -11.67 -2.52 7.31
CA GLY A 190 -11.54 -1.64 8.48
C GLY A 190 -10.14 -1.10 8.72
N ASP A 191 -9.09 -1.83 8.34
CA ASP A 191 -7.67 -1.45 8.43
C ASP A 191 -6.78 -2.45 7.66
N TYR A 192 -5.50 -2.12 7.46
CA TYR A 192 -4.53 -3.04 6.83
C TYR A 192 -4.19 -4.24 7.72
N ALA A 193 -4.08 -4.08 9.04
CA ALA A 193 -3.75 -5.17 9.95
C ALA A 193 -4.79 -6.31 9.90
N ALA A 194 -6.07 -5.99 9.65
CA ALA A 194 -7.16 -6.94 9.48
C ALA A 194 -6.93 -7.94 8.33
N LEU A 195 -6.08 -7.61 7.35
CA LEU A 195 -5.76 -8.50 6.24
C LEU A 195 -4.65 -9.52 6.58
N ALA A 196 -3.92 -9.35 7.68
CA ALA A 196 -2.82 -10.24 8.04
C ALA A 196 -3.30 -11.65 8.42
N CYS A 197 -2.65 -12.69 7.90
CA CYS A 197 -2.87 -14.10 8.23
C CYS A 197 -2.77 -14.41 9.73
N VAL A 198 -2.07 -13.58 10.51
CA VAL A 198 -1.97 -13.77 11.97
C VAL A 198 -3.37 -13.84 12.59
N TRP A 199 -4.35 -13.08 12.08
CA TRP A 199 -5.74 -13.15 12.55
C TRP A 199 -6.38 -14.51 12.29
N VAL A 200 -6.20 -15.09 11.10
CA VAL A 200 -6.72 -16.44 10.78
C VAL A 200 -6.12 -17.47 11.75
N ALA A 201 -4.81 -17.40 12.02
CA ALA A 201 -4.14 -18.30 12.95
C ALA A 201 -4.60 -18.12 14.41
N ILE A 202 -4.90 -16.89 14.85
CA ILE A 202 -5.41 -16.62 16.21
C ILE A 202 -6.85 -17.16 16.38
N TYR A 203 -7.72 -17.00 15.38
CA TYR A 203 -9.09 -17.55 15.44
C TYR A 203 -9.10 -19.07 15.61
N PHE A 204 -8.18 -19.80 14.95
CA PHE A 204 -8.04 -21.25 15.12
C PHE A 204 -7.36 -21.67 16.44
N ARG A 205 -6.69 -20.75 17.14
CA ARG A 205 -6.04 -21.05 18.42
C ARG A 205 -6.98 -20.94 19.63
N TYR A 206 -8.15 -20.32 19.43
CA TYR A 206 -9.18 -20.13 20.47
C TYR A 206 -10.52 -20.79 20.12
N SER A 207 -10.55 -21.74 19.17
CA SER A 207 -11.71 -22.58 18.85
C SER A 207 -11.50 -24.03 19.27
#